data_AF-A0AAD7JJ75-F1
#
_entry.id   AF-A0AAD7JJ75-F1
#
_cell.length_a   1.000
_cell.length_b   1.000
_cell.length_c   1.000
_cell.angle_alpha   90.00
_cell.angle_beta   90.00
_cell.angle_gamma   90.00
#
_symmetry.space_group_name_H-M   'P 1'
#
loop_
_entity.id
_entity.type
_entity.pdbx_description
1 polymer ?
#
loop_
_entity_poly.entity_id
_entity_poly.type
_entity_poly.pdbx_seq_one_letter_code
_entity_poly.pdbx_strand_id
1 'polypeptide(L)'
;MAGPYGKCLNAILTHEVVPGAVVQTDDEIEGFIRGTVDTVFHPVGTAAMLPRESGRAVDTSLKVYGMVNIRVINASIIPIHLLALSMQLQEK
;
A
#
# COMPACT_ATOMS: atom_id res chain seq x y z
N MET A 1 1.56 -12.32 -24.12
CA MET A 1 0.90 -13.30 -23.22
C MET A 1 1.15 -14.76 -23.66
N ALA A 2 2.41 -15.18 -23.84
CA ALA A 2 2.76 -16.48 -24.42
C ALA A 2 3.26 -17.52 -23.39
N GLY A 3 2.74 -17.47 -22.16
CA GLY A 3 3.05 -18.45 -21.11
C GLY A 3 2.05 -19.63 -21.09
N PRO A 4 2.39 -20.76 -20.46
CA PRO A 4 1.54 -21.95 -20.40
C PRO A 4 0.16 -21.70 -19.75
N TYR A 5 0.06 -20.70 -18.87
CA TYR A 5 -1.18 -20.28 -18.21
C TYR A 5 -2.07 -19.33 -19.04
N GLY A 6 -1.55 -18.76 -20.14
CA GLY A 6 -2.30 -17.81 -20.97
C GLY A 6 -3.40 -18.44 -21.82
N LYS A 7 -3.29 -19.74 -22.13
CA LYS A 7 -4.24 -20.43 -23.02
C LYS A 7 -5.58 -20.76 -22.35
N CYS A 8 -5.59 -21.10 -21.06
CA CYS A 8 -6.82 -21.46 -20.34
C CYS A 8 -7.65 -20.23 -19.96
N LEU A 9 -7.01 -19.12 -19.60
CA LEU A 9 -7.69 -17.89 -19.23
C LEU A 9 -8.36 -17.21 -20.44
N ASN A 10 -7.72 -17.27 -21.61
CA ASN A 10 -8.27 -16.68 -22.84
C ASN A 10 -9.57 -17.35 -23.31
N ALA A 11 -9.85 -18.60 -22.90
CA ALA A 11 -11.10 -19.27 -23.21
C ALA A 11 -12.32 -18.69 -22.45
N ILE A 12 -12.08 -17.94 -21.37
CA ILE A 12 -13.13 -17.41 -20.48
C ILE A 12 -13.17 -15.87 -20.50
N LEU A 13 -12.07 -15.21 -20.88
CA LEU A 13 -12.03 -13.76 -21.07
C LEU A 13 -12.84 -13.37 -22.31
N THR A 14 -13.91 -12.59 -22.14
CA THR A 14 -14.74 -12.11 -23.25
C THR A 14 -14.19 -10.82 -23.85
N HIS A 15 -13.88 -9.84 -23.00
CA HIS A 15 -13.25 -8.58 -23.34
C HIS A 15 -12.73 -7.91 -22.06
N GLU A 16 -11.85 -6.94 -22.23
CA GLU A 16 -11.43 -6.07 -21.14
C GLU A 16 -12.53 -5.04 -20.82
N VAL A 17 -12.88 -4.90 -19.54
CA VAL A 17 -13.95 -4.00 -19.09
C VAL A 17 -13.39 -2.64 -18.64
N VAL A 18 -12.25 -2.65 -17.92
CA VAL A 18 -11.58 -1.46 -17.36
C VAL A 18 -10.07 -1.70 -17.40
N PRO A 19 -9.24 -0.76 -17.88
CA PRO A 19 -9.58 0.52 -18.54
C PRO A 19 -10.34 0.38 -19.87
N GLY A 20 -10.31 -0.81 -20.47
CA GLY A 20 -11.02 -1.14 -21.70
C GLY A 20 -10.10 -1.05 -22.92
N ALA A 21 -10.48 -1.73 -24.00
CA ALA A 21 -9.64 -1.96 -25.18
C ALA A 21 -9.19 -0.71 -25.96
N VAL A 22 -9.69 0.48 -25.60
CA VAL A 22 -9.32 1.75 -26.24
C VAL A 22 -8.07 2.39 -25.62
N VAL A 23 -7.69 1.99 -24.41
CA VAL A 23 -6.48 2.46 -23.72
C VAL A 23 -5.37 1.47 -24.02
N GLN A 24 -4.38 1.86 -24.83
CA GLN A 24 -3.37 0.93 -25.35
C GLN A 24 -1.93 1.42 -25.20
N THR A 25 -1.71 2.73 -25.15
CA THR A 25 -0.39 3.34 -25.00
C THR A 25 -0.09 3.64 -23.53
N ASP A 26 1.20 3.71 -23.17
CA ASP A 26 1.63 4.02 -21.80
C ASP A 26 1.06 5.37 -21.31
N ASP A 27 0.98 6.37 -22.20
CA ASP A 27 0.41 7.70 -21.89
C ASP A 27 -1.09 7.61 -21.58
N GLU A 28 -1.84 6.81 -22.34
CA GLU A 28 -3.28 6.60 -22.09
C GLU A 28 -3.49 5.83 -20.78
N ILE A 29 -2.64 4.83 -20.50
CA ILE A 29 -2.67 4.06 -19.25
C ILE A 29 -2.36 4.96 -18.06
N GLU A 30 -1.34 5.81 -18.15
CA GLU A 30 -1.01 6.78 -17.10
C GLU A 30 -2.16 7.75 -16.87
N GLY A 31 -2.75 8.28 -17.94
CA GLY A 31 -3.91 9.17 -17.87
C GLY A 31 -5.10 8.50 -17.17
N PHE A 32 -5.39 7.24 -17.53
CA PHE A 32 -6.42 6.45 -16.87
C PHE A 32 -6.13 6.27 -15.38
N ILE A 33 -4.92 5.82 -15.01
CA ILE A 33 -4.51 5.61 -13.61
C ILE A 33 -4.66 6.91 -12.81
N ARG A 34 -4.21 8.06 -13.34
CA ARG A 34 -4.36 9.35 -12.66
C ARG A 34 -5.81 9.74 -12.42
N GLY A 35 -6.71 9.38 -13.32
CA GLY A 35 -8.14 9.66 -13.21
C GLY A 35 -8.91 8.71 -12.29
N THR A 36 -8.40 7.50 -12.04
CA THR A 36 -9.13 6.45 -11.31
C THR A 36 -8.44 5.94 -10.06
N VAL A 37 -7.19 6.35 -9.79
CA VAL A 37 -6.44 5.90 -8.61
C VAL A 37 -7.16 6.31 -7.33
N ASP A 38 -7.33 5.36 -6.43
CA ASP A 38 -7.86 5.57 -5.10
C ASP A 38 -7.01 4.81 -4.08
N THR A 39 -7.15 5.19 -2.81
CA THR A 39 -6.51 4.46 -1.71
C THR A 39 -7.21 3.13 -1.47
N VAL A 40 -6.42 2.12 -1.13
CA VAL A 40 -6.94 0.85 -0.60
C VAL A 40 -7.13 0.89 0.92
N PHE A 41 -7.05 2.08 1.54
CA PHE A 41 -7.26 2.32 2.97
C PHE A 41 -6.28 1.60 3.91
N HIS A 42 -5.00 1.51 3.51
CA HIS A 42 -3.91 0.97 4.34
C HIS A 42 -2.86 2.04 4.76
N PRO A 43 -3.25 3.13 5.44
CA PRO A 43 -2.30 4.16 5.86
C PRO A 43 -1.40 3.66 7.00
N VAL A 44 -0.09 3.91 6.88
CA VAL A 44 0.92 3.58 7.90
C VAL A 44 1.97 4.69 7.99
N GLY A 45 2.80 4.66 9.03
CA GLY A 45 4.04 5.43 9.09
C GLY A 45 3.95 6.89 9.53
N THR A 46 2.77 7.38 9.93
CA THR A 46 2.60 8.78 10.40
C THR A 46 3.34 9.09 11.70
N ALA A 47 3.69 8.08 12.50
CA ALA A 47 4.53 8.19 13.69
C ALA A 47 5.59 7.07 13.71
N ALA A 48 6.28 6.89 12.58
CA ALA A 48 7.15 5.75 12.33
C ALA A 48 8.21 5.53 13.43
N MET A 49 8.41 4.26 13.79
CA MET A 49 9.41 3.77 14.72
C MET A 49 10.76 3.68 14.02
N LEU A 50 11.59 4.70 14.19
CA LEU A 50 12.87 4.90 13.51
C LEU A 50 13.83 5.72 14.39
N PRO A 51 15.15 5.71 14.11
CA PRO A 51 16.11 6.49 14.86
C PRO A 51 15.72 7.97 14.95
N ARG A 52 16.03 8.61 16.07
CA ARG A 52 15.64 10.01 16.35
C ARG A 52 16.20 10.98 15.31
N GLU A 53 17.38 10.67 14.80
CA GLU A 53 18.12 11.43 13.79
C GLU A 53 17.39 11.44 12.45
N SER A 54 16.49 10.48 12.21
CA SER A 54 15.64 10.43 11.02
C SER A 54 14.42 11.35 11.09
N GLY A 55 14.30 12.19 12.13
CA GLY A 55 13.18 13.12 12.31
C GLY A 55 11.86 12.40 12.58
N ARG A 56 11.88 11.43 13.50
CA ARG A 56 10.76 10.51 13.75
C ARG A 56 10.30 10.56 15.20
N ALA A 57 9.10 10.03 15.43
CA ALA A 57 8.33 10.33 16.62
C ALA A 57 8.53 9.31 17.75
N VAL A 58 8.87 8.06 17.42
CA VAL A 58 8.75 6.93 18.35
C VAL A 58 10.01 6.04 18.33
N ASP A 59 10.47 5.60 19.51
CA ASP A 59 11.60 4.66 19.66
C ASP A 59 11.18 3.17 19.55
N THR A 60 12.14 2.25 19.61
CA THR A 60 11.88 0.79 19.55
C THR A 60 11.12 0.24 20.75
N SER A 61 10.96 1.04 21.81
CA SER A 61 10.09 0.75 22.95
C SER A 61 8.70 1.38 22.78
N LEU A 62 8.34 1.87 21.59
CA LEU A 62 7.07 2.54 21.32
C LEU A 62 6.86 3.86 22.07
N LYS A 63 7.91 4.42 22.69
CA LYS A 63 7.82 5.68 23.44
C LYS A 63 8.01 6.88 22.51
N VAL A 64 7.23 7.92 22.77
CA VAL A 64 7.37 9.18 22.02
C VAL A 64 8.63 9.92 22.48
N TYR A 65 9.48 10.31 21.54
CA TYR A 65 10.70 11.05 21.86
C TYR A 65 10.39 12.37 22.58
N GLY A 66 11.12 12.63 23.67
CA GLY A 66 10.96 13.87 24.45
C GLY A 66 9.74 13.91 25.38
N MET A 67 8.94 12.84 25.43
CA MET A 67 7.81 12.73 26.35
C MET A 67 8.05 11.65 27.40
N VAL A 68 7.44 11.82 28.57
CA VAL A 68 7.47 10.82 29.64
C VAL A 68 6.11 10.13 29.69
N ASN A 69 6.12 8.81 29.80
CA ASN A 69 4.92 7.98 30.00
C ASN A 69 3.88 8.02 28.84
N ILE A 70 4.31 8.28 27.59
CA ILE A 70 3.45 8.25 26.40
C ILE A 70 3.99 7.24 25.38
N ARG A 71 3.09 6.43 24.82
CA ARG A 71 3.39 5.44 23.78
C ARG A 71 2.38 5.48 22.64
N VAL A 72 2.81 5.08 21.45
CA VAL A 72 1.95 4.93 20.27
C VAL A 72 1.90 3.45 19.89
N ILE A 73 0.70 2.87 19.87
CA ILE A 73 0.49 1.43 19.66
C ILE A 73 -0.61 1.22 18.61
N ASN A 74 -0.33 1.65 17.38
CA ASN A 74 -1.17 1.40 16.21
C ASN A 74 -0.30 1.36 14.94
N ALA A 75 -0.92 1.20 13.76
CA ALA A 75 -0.21 1.08 12.49
C ALA A 75 0.64 2.32 12.09
N SER A 76 0.49 3.47 12.77
CA SER A 76 1.30 4.65 12.49
C SER A 76 2.79 4.44 12.76
N ILE A 77 3.15 3.47 13.61
CA ILE A 77 4.56 3.20 13.94
C ILE A 77 5.29 2.42 12.84
N ILE A 78 4.57 1.81 11.90
CA ILE A 78 5.17 0.93 10.89
C ILE A 78 5.94 1.82 9.88
N PRO A 79 7.27 1.71 9.76
CA PRO A 79 8.08 2.66 9.00
C PRO A 79 8.06 2.45 7.48
N ILE A 80 7.63 1.27 7.02
CA ILE A 80 7.60 0.89 5.61
C ILE A 80 6.26 0.23 5.27
N HIS A 81 5.79 0.40 4.03
CA HIS A 81 4.57 -0.28 3.58
C HIS A 81 4.85 -1.79 3.49
N LEU A 82 4.12 -2.60 4.25
CA LEU A 82 4.18 -4.06 4.17
C LEU A 82 3.08 -4.53 3.21
N LEU A 83 3.42 -5.35 2.23
CA LEU A 83 2.44 -5.88 1.26
C LEU A 83 1.30 -6.62 2.00
N ALA A 84 0.09 -6.06 1.90
CA ALA A 84 -1.25 -6.59 2.18
C ALA A 84 -1.58 -7.23 3.56
N LEU A 85 -0.63 -7.53 4.45
CA LEU A 85 -0.92 -8.17 5.76
C LEU A 85 -1.05 -7.18 6.93
N SER A 86 -1.61 -5.98 6.73
CA SER A 86 -1.90 -5.08 7.86
C SER A 86 -3.31 -5.27 8.43
N MET A 87 -4.19 -6.05 7.76
CA MET A 87 -5.56 -6.30 8.21
C MET A 87 -5.64 -7.17 9.48
N GLN A 88 -4.62 -7.98 9.79
CA GLN A 88 -4.72 -8.96 10.90
C GLN A 88 -4.13 -8.48 12.24
N LEU A 89 -3.61 -7.25 12.33
CA LEU A 89 -2.99 -6.73 13.56
C LEU A 89 -3.87 -5.74 14.34
N GLN A 90 -5.13 -5.57 13.95
CA GLN A 90 -6.10 -4.76 14.72
C GLN A 90 -6.89 -5.57 15.76
N GLU A 91 -6.73 -6.89 15.83
CA GLU A 91 -7.50 -7.77 16.74
C GLU A 91 -6.68 -8.50 17.83
N LYS A 92 -5.46 -8.04 18.17
CA LYS A 92 -4.75 -8.57 19.34
C LYS A 92 -4.14 -7.49 20.22
#